data_AF-A0A9P4QU26-F1
#
_entry.id   AF-A0A9P4QU26-F1
#
_cell.length_a   1.000
_cell.length_b   1.000
_cell.length_c   1.000
_cell.angle_alpha   90.00
_cell.angle_beta   90.00
_cell.angle_gamma   90.00
#
_symmetry.space_group_name_H-M   'P 1'
#
loop_
_entity.id
_entity.type
_entity.pdbx_description
1 polymer ?
#
loop_
_entity_poly.entity_id
_entity_poly.type
_entity_poly.pdbx_seq_one_letter_code
_entity_poly.pdbx_strand_id
1 'polypeptide(L)'
;MDANAYLKKLGWKGSGHSLDHQGRGIRKPLLIAHKQDQLGLGTKKAAHKTDDQWWLRAFDASLKTIGTGEESTLSQIRKNGINRGGLYGFFVRGEDLEGTI
;
A
#
# COMPACT_ATOMS: atom_id res chain seq x y z
N MET A 1 -23.97 5.24 36.02
CA MET A 1 -22.84 5.98 36.62
C MET A 1 -22.38 7.02 35.63
N ASP A 2 -22.38 8.31 35.98
CA ASP A 2 -21.91 9.37 35.08
C ASP A 2 -20.40 9.59 35.28
N ALA A 3 -19.60 8.99 34.39
CA ALA A 3 -18.14 9.09 34.45
C ALA A 3 -17.64 10.52 34.21
N ASN A 4 -18.35 11.32 33.41
CA ASN A 4 -17.94 12.68 33.09
C ASN A 4 -18.09 13.59 34.31
N ALA A 5 -19.24 13.51 35.00
CA ALA A 5 -19.47 14.22 36.25
C ALA A 5 -18.46 13.83 37.33
N TYR A 6 -18.11 12.54 37.42
CA TYR A 6 -17.11 12.06 38.37
C TYR A 6 -15.71 12.60 38.08
N LEU A 7 -15.24 12.55 36.83
CA LEU A 7 -13.92 13.06 36.44
C LEU A 7 -13.78 14.57 36.64
N LYS A 8 -14.85 15.34 36.37
CA LYS A 8 -14.88 16.78 36.65
C LYS A 8 -14.73 17.09 38.14
N LYS A 9 -15.36 16.30 39.02
CA LYS A 9 -15.16 16.42 40.47
C LYS A 9 -13.72 16.16 40.91
N LEU A 10 -13.00 15.32 40.17
CA LEU A 10 -11.57 15.05 40.38
C LEU A 10 -10.64 16.09 39.73
N GLY A 11 -11.18 17.20 39.21
CA GLY A 11 -10.38 18.29 38.64
C GLY A 11 -10.07 18.16 37.14
N TRP A 12 -10.66 17.19 36.44
CA TRP A 12 -10.55 17.15 34.98
C TRP A 12 -11.29 18.32 34.34
N LYS A 13 -10.61 19.01 33.40
CA LYS A 13 -11.13 20.20 32.69
C LYS A 13 -12.29 19.90 31.74
N GLY A 14 -12.59 18.62 31.49
CA GLY A 14 -13.69 18.19 30.63
C GLY A 14 -13.27 17.86 29.20
N SER A 15 -14.28 17.55 28.37
CA SER A 15 -14.08 17.10 26.98
C SER A 15 -13.14 18.03 26.20
N GLY A 16 -12.26 17.43 25.39
CA GLY A 16 -11.22 18.15 24.65
C GLY A 16 -9.92 18.37 25.42
N HIS A 17 -9.89 18.09 26.73
CA HIS A 17 -8.68 18.15 27.55
C HIS A 17 -8.19 16.74 27.89
N SER A 18 -6.86 16.58 27.92
CA SER A 18 -6.24 15.34 28.39
C SER A 18 -6.51 15.14 29.88
N LEU A 19 -6.47 13.87 30.32
CA LEU A 19 -6.45 13.51 31.74
C LEU A 19 -5.09 13.75 32.39
N ASP A 20 -4.03 13.92 31.59
CA ASP A 20 -2.69 14.25 32.06
C ASP A 20 -2.60 15.71 32.53
N HIS A 21 -1.84 15.94 33.60
CA HIS A 21 -1.55 17.26 34.17
C HIS A 21 -0.80 18.15 33.18
N GLN A 22 0.07 17.56 32.34
CA GLN A 22 0.90 18.30 31.40
C GLN A 22 0.25 18.48 30.01
N GLY A 23 -0.99 18.00 29.83
CA GLY A 23 -1.74 18.20 28.59
C GLY A 23 -1.22 17.43 27.37
N ARG A 24 -0.30 16.48 27.58
CA ARG A 24 0.34 15.66 26.53
C ARG A 24 -0.42 14.38 26.20
N GLY A 25 -1.27 13.93 27.12
CA GLY A 25 -2.08 12.73 26.89
C GLY A 25 -3.18 12.90 25.82
N ILE A 26 -3.81 11.78 25.49
CA ILE A 26 -4.81 11.67 24.44
C ILE A 26 -6.09 12.42 24.84
N ARG A 27 -6.61 13.26 23.94
CA ARG A 27 -7.83 14.07 24.14
C ARG A 27 -9.08 13.48 23.52
N LYS A 28 -8.92 12.59 22.54
CA LYS A 28 -10.00 11.94 21.78
C LYS A 28 -9.81 10.42 21.82
N PRO A 29 -10.87 9.63 21.94
CA PRO A 29 -10.74 8.18 21.96
C PRO A 29 -10.05 7.67 20.68
N LEU A 30 -9.25 6.62 20.83
CA LEU A 30 -8.62 5.96 19.68
C LEU A 30 -9.67 5.17 18.91
N LEU A 31 -9.70 5.37 17.60
CA LEU A 31 -10.46 4.52 16.70
C LEU A 31 -9.58 3.33 16.34
N ILE A 32 -10.04 2.13 16.70
CA ILE A 32 -9.31 0.88 16.44
C ILE A 32 -10.09 0.12 15.37
N ALA A 33 -9.38 -0.38 14.36
CA ALA A 33 -9.96 -1.26 13.36
C ALA A 33 -10.37 -2.58 14.02
N HIS A 34 -11.65 -2.92 13.97
CA HIS A 34 -12.15 -4.19 14.51
C HIS A 34 -12.21 -5.25 13.41
N LYS A 35 -11.56 -6.39 13.64
CA LYS A 35 -11.57 -7.54 12.74
C LYS A 35 -12.75 -8.45 13.09
N GLN A 36 -13.71 -8.55 12.17
CA GLN A 36 -14.92 -9.38 12.35
C GLN A 36 -14.85 -10.72 11.59
N ASP A 37 -13.80 -10.94 10.82
CA ASP A 37 -13.61 -12.15 10.00
C ASP A 37 -12.66 -13.15 10.67
N GLN A 38 -12.60 -14.37 10.12
CA GLN A 38 -11.62 -15.41 10.50
C GLN A 38 -10.39 -15.44 9.57
N LEU A 39 -10.27 -14.48 8.65
CA LEU A 39 -9.17 -14.44 7.67
C LEU A 39 -7.82 -14.10 8.33
N GLY A 40 -6.72 -14.38 7.65
CA GLY A 40 -5.40 -13.92 8.10
C GLY A 40 -5.30 -12.39 8.18
N LEU A 41 -4.46 -11.87 9.08
CA LEU A 41 -4.15 -10.45 9.13
C LEU A 41 -3.53 -9.98 7.80
N GLY A 42 -3.91 -8.80 7.32
CA GLY A 42 -3.40 -8.22 6.06
C GLY A 42 -4.16 -8.62 4.79
N THR A 43 -5.05 -9.59 4.84
CA THR A 43 -5.82 -10.07 3.67
C THR A 43 -6.71 -9.00 3.02
N LYS A 44 -7.27 -8.06 3.80
CA LYS A 44 -8.04 -6.93 3.26
C LYS A 44 -7.20 -5.99 2.38
N LYS A 45 -5.88 -5.88 2.59
CA LYS A 45 -5.00 -5.10 1.72
C LYS A 45 -4.74 -5.81 0.39
N ALA A 46 -4.69 -7.14 0.40
CA ALA A 46 -4.58 -7.96 -0.81
C ALA A 46 -5.87 -8.00 -1.66
N ALA A 47 -7.01 -7.51 -1.13
CA ALA A 47 -8.24 -7.38 -1.90
C ALA A 47 -8.15 -6.28 -2.98
N HIS A 48 -7.20 -5.34 -2.86
CA HIS A 48 -6.83 -4.44 -3.95
C HIS A 48 -5.93 -5.18 -4.95
N LYS A 49 -6.51 -6.17 -5.64
CA LYS A 49 -5.90 -6.85 -6.80
C LYS A 49 -5.50 -5.89 -7.93
N THR A 50 -5.84 -4.62 -7.83
CA THR A 50 -5.43 -3.57 -8.78
C THR A 50 -3.92 -3.37 -8.80
N ASP A 51 -3.23 -3.56 -7.66
CA ASP A 51 -1.76 -3.49 -7.62
C ASP A 51 -1.13 -4.68 -8.37
N ASP A 52 -1.73 -5.87 -8.31
CA ASP A 52 -1.28 -7.07 -9.03
C ASP A 52 -1.50 -7.00 -10.55
N GLN A 53 -2.26 -6.01 -11.06
CA GLN A 53 -2.55 -5.86 -12.50
C GLN A 53 -1.48 -5.07 -13.26
N TRP A 54 -0.39 -4.66 -12.61
CA TRP A 54 0.67 -3.90 -13.28
C TRP A 54 1.25 -4.67 -14.48
N TRP A 55 1.39 -5.99 -14.37
CA TRP A 55 1.91 -6.84 -15.44
C TRP A 55 0.94 -6.94 -16.62
N LEU A 56 -0.37 -7.11 -16.34
CA LEU A 56 -1.40 -7.15 -17.38
C LEU A 56 -1.46 -5.83 -18.18
N ARG A 57 -1.28 -4.69 -17.50
CA ARG A 57 -1.22 -3.38 -18.16
C ARG A 57 0.03 -3.22 -19.04
N ALA A 58 1.18 -3.67 -18.55
CA ALA A 58 2.43 -3.66 -19.33
C ALA A 58 2.33 -4.57 -20.57
N PHE A 59 1.71 -5.74 -20.41
CA PHE A 59 1.45 -6.68 -21.50
C PHE A 59 0.49 -6.10 -22.55
N ASP A 60 -0.66 -5.56 -22.14
CA ASP A 60 -1.63 -4.92 -23.05
C ASP A 60 -1.03 -3.71 -23.78
N ALA A 61 -0.24 -2.89 -23.09
CA ALA A 61 0.51 -1.79 -23.71
C ALA A 61 1.50 -2.31 -24.77
N SER A 62 2.21 -3.40 -24.49
CA SER A 62 3.14 -4.00 -25.46
C SER A 62 2.43 -4.51 -26.71
N LEU A 63 1.27 -5.17 -26.57
CA LEU A 63 0.47 -5.65 -27.69
C LEU A 63 -0.04 -4.52 -28.58
N LYS A 64 -0.48 -3.41 -27.99
CA LYS A 64 -0.92 -2.22 -28.73
C LYS A 64 0.18 -1.57 -29.55
N THR A 65 1.44 -1.69 -29.12
CA THR A 65 2.60 -1.15 -29.83
C THR A 65 3.14 -2.07 -30.93
N ILE A 66 2.66 -3.32 -31.02
CA ILE A 66 3.07 -4.25 -32.08
C ILE A 66 2.36 -3.86 -33.38
N GLY A 67 3.14 -3.42 -34.37
CA GLY A 67 2.65 -3.08 -35.72
C GLY A 67 2.40 -1.59 -35.98
N THR A 68 2.48 -0.73 -34.96
CA THR A 68 2.32 0.74 -35.13
C THR A 68 3.64 1.46 -35.46
N GLY A 69 4.78 0.77 -35.38
CA GLY A 69 6.11 1.36 -35.60
C GLY A 69 6.59 2.24 -34.44
N GLU A 70 5.80 2.36 -33.37
CA GLU A 70 6.16 3.07 -32.15
C GLU A 70 7.08 2.22 -31.26
N GLU A 71 8.00 2.89 -30.58
CA GLU A 71 8.95 2.22 -29.70
C GLU A 71 8.24 1.73 -28.43
N SER A 72 8.14 0.40 -28.25
CA SER A 72 7.47 -0.18 -27.10
C SER A 72 8.08 0.30 -25.78
N THR A 73 7.24 0.44 -24.74
CA THR A 73 7.69 0.78 -23.38
C THR A 73 8.76 -0.19 -22.86
N LEU A 74 8.69 -1.47 -23.25
CA LEU A 74 9.74 -2.46 -22.96
C LEU A 74 11.06 -2.15 -23.68
N SER A 75 11.02 -1.69 -24.93
CA SER A 75 12.20 -1.28 -25.70
C SER A 75 12.89 -0.06 -25.08
N GLN A 76 12.13 0.90 -24.55
CA GLN A 76 12.67 2.06 -23.84
C GLN A 76 13.31 1.68 -22.50
N ILE A 77 12.71 0.74 -21.76
CA ILE A 77 13.30 0.19 -20.51
C ILE A 77 14.62 -0.52 -20.81
N ARG A 78 14.68 -1.28 -21.92
CA ARG A 78 15.90 -1.95 -22.39
C ARG A 78 17.02 -0.97 -22.77
N LYS A 79 16.69 0.16 -23.40
CA LYS A 79 17.69 1.17 -23.84
C LYS A 79 18.21 2.05 -22.71
N ASN A 80 17.37 2.49 -21.80
CA ASN A 80 17.74 3.50 -20.80
C ASN A 80 18.27 2.92 -19.48
N GLY A 81 18.12 1.60 -19.27
CA GLY A 81 18.55 0.94 -18.05
C GLY A 81 17.75 1.39 -16.82
N ILE A 82 17.64 0.49 -15.84
CA ILE A 82 16.85 0.69 -14.62
C ILE A 82 17.65 1.57 -13.62
N ASN A 83 18.21 2.70 -14.07
CA ASN A 83 18.94 3.65 -13.22
C ASN A 83 18.01 4.58 -12.42
N ARG A 84 16.71 4.31 -12.43
CA ARG A 84 15.72 4.96 -11.55
C ARG A 84 15.06 3.87 -10.72
N GLY A 85 15.46 3.78 -9.45
CA GLY A 85 15.04 2.76 -8.48
C GLY A 85 13.53 2.55 -8.42
N GLY A 86 13.05 1.63 -9.25
CA GLY A 86 11.70 1.11 -9.26
C GLY A 86 11.74 -0.42 -9.29
N LEU A 87 10.58 -1.04 -9.08
CA LEU A 87 10.33 -2.49 -8.91
C LEU A 87 11.02 -3.43 -9.91
N TYR A 88 11.54 -2.90 -11.02
CA TYR A 88 12.19 -3.66 -12.09
C TYR A 88 13.70 -3.89 -11.90
N GLY A 89 14.34 -3.28 -10.90
CA GLY A 89 15.79 -3.39 -10.66
C GLY A 89 16.26 -4.77 -10.16
N PHE A 90 15.33 -5.66 -9.82
CA PHE A 90 15.61 -6.96 -9.21
C PHE A 90 15.50 -8.14 -10.19
N PHE A 91 15.12 -7.91 -11.44
CA PHE A 91 15.01 -8.99 -12.43
C PHE A 91 16.38 -9.33 -13.01
N VAL A 92 16.87 -10.52 -12.69
CA VAL A 92 18.03 -11.14 -13.33
C VAL A 92 17.52 -11.96 -14.52
N ARG A 93 18.19 -11.86 -15.68
CA ARG A 93 17.86 -12.68 -16.84
C ARG A 93 18.20 -14.15 -16.52
N GLY A 94 17.21 -15.04 -16.56
CA GLY A 94 17.42 -16.49 -16.50
C GLY A 94 18.04 -17.03 -17.79
N GLU A 95 18.60 -18.25 -17.76
CA GLU A 95 19.16 -18.90 -18.94
C GLU A 95 18.11 -19.09 -20.04
N ASP A 96 18.52 -18.84 -21.28
CA ASP A 96 17.69 -19.08 -22.46
C ASP A 96 17.58 -20.60 -22.68
N LEU A 97 16.35 -21.12 -22.76
CA LEU A 97 16.10 -22.52 -23.11
C LEU A 97 16.42 -22.73 -24.59
N GLU A 98 17.51 -23.44 -24.87
CA GLU A 98 17.87 -23.87 -26.22
C GLU A 98 16.78 -24.83 -26.72
N GLY A 99 16.00 -24.38 -27.70
CA GLY A 99 14.89 -25.14 -28.25
C GLY A 99 15.38 -26.47 -28.83
N THR A 100 14.75 -27.57 -28.43
CA THR A 100 14.92 -28.85 -29.11
C THR A 100 14.01 -28.87 -30.33
N ILE A 101 14.60 -29.18 -31.49
CA ILE A 101 13.95 -29.28 -32.81
C ILE A 101 12.84 -30.33 -32.78
#